data_AF-A0A2J4PBV4-F1
#
_entry.id   AF-A0A2J4PBV4-F1
#
_cell.length_a   1.000
_cell.length_b   1.000
_cell.length_c   1.000
_cell.angle_alpha   90.00
_cell.angle_beta   90.00
_cell.angle_gamma   90.00
#
_symmetry.space_group_name_H-M   'P 1'
#
loop_
_entity.id
_entity.type
_entity.pdbx_description
1 polymer ?
#
loop_
_entity_poly.entity_id
_entity_poly.type
_entity_poly.pdbx_seq_one_letter_code
_entity_poly.pdbx_strand_id
1 'polypeptide(L)'
;MKGRWAKYAVTGAMLAMLAACSSKPTDRGQQYNEGKLTQPFSLVNQPDAVGSPINAGDFSEQVRQIRSASPRLYTSQSNVYNAIQEWLRSGGDTRTLSQFGIDAWQMQGTDNYGNVQFTGYYTPVVQARHTRQGEF
;
A
#
# COMPACT_ATOMS: atom_id res chain seq x y z
N MET A 1 28.18 5.19 -49.32
CA MET A 1 27.60 4.06 -48.55
C MET A 1 28.05 3.99 -47.09
N LYS A 2 29.29 4.38 -46.72
CA LYS A 2 29.80 4.33 -45.32
C LYS A 2 29.07 5.24 -44.32
N GLY A 3 28.63 6.43 -44.73
CA GLY A 3 27.94 7.38 -43.84
C GLY A 3 26.51 6.98 -43.43
N ARG A 4 25.85 6.05 -44.15
CA ARG A 4 24.51 5.55 -43.77
C ARG A 4 24.61 4.50 -42.66
N TRP A 5 25.63 3.65 -42.72
CA TRP A 5 25.92 2.64 -41.69
C TRP A 5 26.25 3.25 -40.32
N ALA A 6 27.06 4.31 -40.29
CA ALA A 6 27.34 5.04 -39.05
C ALA A 6 26.07 5.64 -38.43
N LYS A 7 25.16 6.16 -39.25
CA LYS A 7 23.86 6.68 -38.77
C LYS A 7 23.00 5.58 -38.16
N TYR A 8 22.88 4.42 -38.81
CA TYR A 8 22.12 3.29 -38.25
C TYR A 8 22.71 2.75 -36.95
N ALA A 9 24.04 2.68 -36.83
CA ALA A 9 24.70 2.26 -35.60
C ALA A 9 24.46 3.24 -34.43
N VAL A 10 24.55 4.55 -34.69
CA VAL A 10 24.28 5.59 -33.68
C VAL A 10 22.82 5.59 -33.26
N THR A 11 21.88 5.48 -34.21
CA THR A 11 20.45 5.38 -33.89
C THR A 11 20.14 4.10 -33.10
N GLY A 12 20.74 2.97 -33.44
CA GLY A 12 20.58 1.71 -32.70
C GLY A 12 21.11 1.80 -31.27
N ALA A 13 22.28 2.41 -31.06
CA ALA A 13 22.84 2.65 -29.73
C ALA A 13 21.94 3.58 -28.89
N MET A 14 21.39 4.63 -29.51
CA MET A 14 20.48 5.55 -28.85
C MET A 14 19.16 4.87 -28.43
N LEU A 15 18.59 4.02 -29.31
CA LEU A 15 17.40 3.22 -28.99
C LEU A 15 17.66 2.20 -27.86
N ALA A 16 18.84 1.57 -27.87
CA ALA A 16 19.24 0.64 -26.81
C ALA A 16 19.42 1.36 -25.45
N MET A 17 20.01 2.56 -25.43
CA MET A 17 20.10 3.38 -24.21
C MET A 17 18.72 3.83 -23.71
N LEU A 18 17.82 4.24 -24.60
CA LEU A 18 16.46 4.64 -24.23
C LEU A 18 15.67 3.47 -23.62
N ALA A 19 15.83 2.26 -24.16
CA ALA A 19 15.22 1.05 -23.60
C ALA A 19 15.85 0.64 -22.24
N ALA A 20 17.14 0.95 -22.02
CA ALA A 20 17.85 0.60 -20.79
C ALA A 20 17.60 1.59 -19.62
N CYS A 21 17.11 2.80 -19.88
CA CYS A 21 17.01 3.86 -18.86
C CYS A 21 15.67 3.92 -18.09
N SER A 22 14.71 3.03 -18.33
CA SER A 22 13.46 3.03 -17.56
C SER A 22 12.94 1.62 -17.27
N SER A 23 13.53 0.96 -16.27
CA SER A 23 12.96 -0.25 -15.70
C SER A 23 11.92 0.12 -14.63
N LYS A 24 10.65 -0.17 -14.93
CA LYS A 24 9.51 -0.04 -14.01
C LYS A 24 8.87 -1.43 -13.84
N PRO A 25 9.47 -2.31 -13.01
CA PRO A 25 8.99 -3.68 -12.87
C PRO A 25 7.60 -3.71 -12.22
N THR A 26 6.69 -4.56 -12.71
CA THR A 26 5.32 -4.73 -12.18
C THR A 26 5.06 -6.16 -11.70
N ASP A 27 6.12 -6.94 -11.49
CA ASP A 27 6.09 -8.38 -11.18
C ASP A 27 5.58 -8.69 -9.75
N ARG A 28 5.59 -7.70 -8.86
CA ARG A 28 5.17 -7.80 -7.45
C ARG A 28 4.02 -6.86 -7.11
N GLY A 29 3.25 -6.47 -8.12
CA GLY A 29 2.09 -5.58 -7.96
C GLY A 29 2.44 -4.09 -7.88
N GLN A 30 3.67 -3.69 -8.27
CA GLN A 30 4.03 -2.29 -8.38
C GLN A 30 3.15 -1.57 -9.41
N GLN A 31 2.82 -0.32 -9.14
CA GLN A 31 2.07 0.57 -10.01
C GLN A 31 2.84 1.87 -10.27
N TYR A 32 2.56 2.52 -11.39
CA TYR A 32 3.27 3.72 -11.82
C TYR A 32 2.32 4.80 -12.37
N ASN A 33 1.06 4.79 -11.91
CA ASN A 33 -0.02 5.60 -12.45
C ASN A 33 -0.14 6.98 -11.78
N GLU A 34 0.41 7.14 -10.57
CA GLU A 34 0.26 8.33 -9.72
C GLU A 34 1.44 9.32 -9.83
N GLY A 35 2.40 9.04 -10.71
CA GLY A 35 3.61 9.84 -10.87
C GLY A 35 4.62 9.61 -9.73
N LYS A 36 5.69 10.42 -9.73
CA LYS A 36 6.76 10.29 -8.74
C LYS A 36 6.47 11.18 -7.53
N LEU A 37 6.42 10.58 -6.36
CA LEU A 37 6.25 11.27 -5.08
C LEU A 37 7.62 11.80 -4.60
N THR A 38 7.66 13.04 -4.14
CA THR A 38 8.89 13.73 -3.71
C THR A 38 9.02 13.86 -2.20
N GLN A 39 7.95 13.55 -1.47
CA GLN A 39 7.89 13.61 -0.01
C GLN A 39 7.42 12.26 0.55
N PRO A 40 7.83 11.88 1.78
CA PRO A 40 7.42 10.61 2.39
C PRO A 40 5.90 10.41 2.49
N PHE A 41 5.17 11.51 2.71
CA PHE A 41 3.72 11.55 2.78
C PHE A 41 3.20 12.71 1.94
N SER A 42 2.24 12.45 1.05
CA SER A 42 1.60 13.45 0.19
C SER A 42 0.10 13.46 0.46
N LEU A 43 -0.46 14.60 0.87
CA LEU A 43 -1.91 14.76 1.05
C LEU A 43 -2.60 14.67 -0.30
N VAL A 44 -3.62 13.82 -0.41
CA VAL A 44 -4.44 13.69 -1.62
C VAL A 44 -5.90 14.02 -1.31
N ASN A 45 -6.58 14.68 -2.25
CA ASN A 45 -8.00 15.02 -2.11
C ASN A 45 -8.88 13.76 -2.10
N GLN A 46 -8.46 12.73 -2.84
CA GLN A 46 -9.12 11.45 -2.93
C GLN A 46 -8.05 10.38 -3.20
N PRO A 47 -8.03 9.26 -2.46
CA PRO A 47 -7.16 8.13 -2.77
C PRO A 47 -7.47 7.53 -4.15
N ASP A 48 -6.44 7.07 -4.87
CA ASP A 48 -6.61 6.22 -6.06
C ASP A 48 -6.98 4.78 -5.65
N ALA A 49 -8.15 4.64 -5.04
CA ALA A 49 -8.72 3.37 -4.64
C ALA A 49 -10.22 3.41 -4.91
N VAL A 50 -10.76 2.35 -5.50
CA VAL A 50 -12.17 2.28 -5.91
C VAL A 50 -12.97 1.45 -4.91
N GLY A 51 -14.14 1.95 -4.54
CA GLY A 51 -15.11 1.23 -3.71
C GLY A 51 -14.89 1.44 -2.22
N SER A 52 -15.20 0.39 -1.44
CA SER A 52 -15.19 0.41 0.02
C SER A 52 -14.33 -0.70 0.60
N PRO A 53 -13.74 -0.52 1.80
CA PRO A 53 -12.99 -1.58 2.48
C PRO A 53 -13.84 -2.83 2.74
N ILE A 54 -13.26 -4.01 2.49
CA ILE A 54 -13.96 -5.31 2.68
C ILE A 54 -13.94 -5.82 4.12
N ASN A 55 -13.09 -5.25 4.98
CA ASN A 55 -12.78 -5.73 6.33
C ASN A 55 -13.29 -4.78 7.43
N ALA A 56 -14.42 -4.08 7.19
CA ALA A 56 -14.98 -3.13 8.15
C ALA A 56 -15.30 -3.76 9.52
N GLY A 57 -15.79 -5.01 9.51
CA GLY A 57 -16.04 -5.78 10.74
C GLY A 57 -14.77 -6.06 11.53
N ASP A 58 -13.73 -6.55 10.87
CA ASP A 58 -12.43 -6.84 11.51
C ASP A 58 -11.76 -5.57 12.04
N PHE A 59 -11.88 -4.45 11.31
CA PHE A 59 -11.41 -3.15 11.79
C PHE A 59 -12.13 -2.72 13.08
N SER A 60 -13.46 -2.87 13.14
CA SER A 60 -14.24 -2.56 14.35
C SER A 60 -13.80 -3.40 15.55
N GLU A 61 -13.59 -4.71 15.31
CA GLU A 61 -13.07 -5.63 16.32
C GLU A 61 -11.65 -5.24 16.77
N GLN A 62 -10.76 -4.89 15.84
CA GLN A 62 -9.42 -4.41 16.15
C GLN A 62 -9.43 -3.15 17.02
N VAL A 63 -10.32 -2.19 16.74
CA VAL A 63 -10.50 -0.98 17.56
C VAL A 63 -11.01 -1.33 18.96
N ARG A 64 -11.94 -2.30 19.08
CA ARG A 64 -12.42 -2.80 20.38
C ARG A 64 -11.29 -3.43 21.20
N GLN A 65 -10.41 -4.21 20.57
CA GLN A 65 -9.24 -4.78 21.22
C GLN A 65 -8.28 -3.68 21.72
N ILE A 66 -8.02 -2.64 20.92
CA ILE A 66 -7.20 -1.50 21.33
C ILE A 66 -7.83 -0.79 22.54
N ARG A 67 -9.14 -0.54 22.52
CA ARG A 67 -9.87 0.09 23.64
C ARG A 67 -9.73 -0.70 24.94
N SER A 68 -9.80 -2.01 24.88
CA SER A 68 -9.72 -2.88 26.05
C SER A 68 -8.28 -3.08 26.55
N ALA A 69 -7.34 -3.33 25.64
CA ALA A 69 -5.96 -3.71 25.99
C ALA A 69 -5.04 -2.50 26.20
N SER A 70 -5.32 -1.37 25.54
CA SER A 70 -4.52 -0.14 25.64
C SER A 70 -5.41 1.13 25.65
N PRO A 71 -6.12 1.41 26.76
CA PRO A 71 -7.02 2.55 26.86
C PRO A 71 -6.34 3.90 26.57
N ARG A 72 -5.06 4.05 26.94
CA ARG A 72 -4.29 5.27 26.68
C ARG A 72 -4.11 5.53 25.18
N LEU A 73 -3.78 4.48 24.42
CA LEU A 73 -3.64 4.57 22.96
C LEU A 73 -5.01 4.82 22.30
N TYR A 74 -6.05 4.14 22.79
CA TYR A 74 -7.40 4.38 22.30
C TYR A 74 -7.81 5.84 22.46
N THR A 75 -7.62 6.41 23.65
CA THR A 75 -8.02 7.79 23.93
C THR A 75 -7.27 8.77 23.04
N SER A 76 -5.97 8.58 22.80
CA SER A 76 -5.18 9.49 21.94
C SER A 76 -5.60 9.44 20.47
N GLN A 77 -6.12 8.32 19.99
CA GLN A 77 -6.50 8.11 18.59
C GLN A 77 -8.02 8.06 18.36
N SER A 78 -8.82 8.27 19.40
CA SER A 78 -10.27 8.04 19.37
C SER A 78 -10.99 8.84 18.29
N ASN A 79 -10.57 10.08 18.04
CA ASN A 79 -11.10 10.92 16.96
C ASN A 79 -10.96 10.25 15.58
N VAL A 80 -9.79 9.66 15.28
CA VAL A 80 -9.53 8.97 14.00
C VAL A 80 -10.38 7.71 13.89
N TYR A 81 -10.43 6.90 14.96
CA TYR A 81 -11.23 5.68 14.95
C TYR A 81 -12.72 5.96 14.76
N ASN A 82 -13.26 6.97 15.44
CA ASN A 82 -14.66 7.35 15.33
C ASN A 82 -14.99 7.85 13.92
N ALA A 83 -14.17 8.74 13.35
CA ALA A 83 -14.36 9.24 11.99
C ALA A 83 -14.37 8.10 10.95
N ILE A 84 -13.42 7.16 11.04
CA ILE A 84 -13.37 5.99 10.14
C ILE A 84 -14.59 5.09 10.34
N GLN A 85 -15.04 4.85 11.57
CA GLN A 85 -16.22 4.02 11.83
C GLN A 85 -17.51 4.67 11.31
N GLU A 86 -17.66 5.98 11.44
CA GLU A 86 -18.78 6.73 10.88
C GLU A 86 -18.78 6.68 9.34
N TRP A 87 -17.61 6.88 8.73
CA TRP A 87 -17.41 6.74 7.29
C TRP A 87 -17.78 5.34 6.80
N LEU A 88 -17.28 4.28 7.45
CA LEU A 88 -17.60 2.89 7.10
C LEU A 88 -19.10 2.61 7.25
N ARG A 89 -19.75 3.10 8.32
CA ARG A 89 -21.19 2.95 8.53
C ARG A 89 -22.04 3.67 7.47
N SER A 90 -21.50 4.72 6.85
CA SER A 90 -22.15 5.45 5.76
C SER A 90 -21.99 4.81 4.37
N GLY A 91 -21.22 3.73 4.26
CA GLY A 91 -20.95 3.00 3.01
C GLY A 91 -19.48 2.87 2.67
N GLY A 92 -18.58 3.63 3.32
CA GLY A 92 -17.14 3.45 3.21
C GLY A 92 -16.55 3.77 1.83
N ASP A 93 -17.20 4.62 1.02
CA ASP A 93 -16.68 5.03 -0.29
C ASP A 93 -15.47 5.95 -0.11
N THR A 94 -14.33 5.63 -0.73
CA THR A 94 -13.09 6.41 -0.65
C THR A 94 -13.26 7.86 -1.13
N ARG A 95 -14.28 8.14 -1.95
CA ARG A 95 -14.63 9.49 -2.44
C ARG A 95 -15.27 10.38 -1.37
N THR A 96 -15.76 9.80 -0.28
CA THR A 96 -16.52 10.54 0.75
C THR A 96 -15.70 10.79 2.02
N LEU A 97 -14.42 10.40 2.07
CA LEU A 97 -13.55 10.57 3.26
C LEU A 97 -13.56 11.99 3.84
N SER A 98 -13.49 13.00 2.96
CA SER A 98 -13.48 14.42 3.37
C SER A 98 -14.79 14.86 4.06
N GLN A 99 -15.92 14.21 3.76
CA GLN A 99 -17.21 14.48 4.42
C GLN A 99 -17.20 14.07 5.89
N PHE A 100 -16.29 13.18 6.28
CA PHE A 100 -16.07 12.72 7.65
C PHE A 100 -14.83 13.34 8.29
N GLY A 101 -14.23 14.35 7.64
CA GLY A 101 -13.00 14.99 8.13
C GLY A 101 -11.77 14.08 8.12
N ILE A 102 -11.74 13.09 7.23
CA ILE A 102 -10.61 12.16 7.10
C ILE A 102 -9.67 12.65 6.00
N ASP A 103 -8.44 12.99 6.38
CA ASP A 103 -7.35 13.29 5.45
C ASP A 103 -6.65 12.00 5.00
N ALA A 104 -6.41 11.88 3.69
CA ALA A 104 -5.66 10.77 3.11
C ALA A 104 -4.23 11.20 2.77
N TRP A 105 -3.27 10.71 3.54
CA TRP A 105 -1.84 10.94 3.31
C TRP A 105 -1.21 9.74 2.63
N GLN A 106 -0.97 9.85 1.32
CA GLN A 106 -0.38 8.79 0.51
C GLN A 106 1.11 8.63 0.81
N MET A 107 1.55 7.39 1.00
CA MET A 107 2.94 7.06 1.28
C MET A 107 3.79 7.00 0.00
N GLN A 108 5.03 7.49 0.06
CA GLN A 108 5.98 7.50 -1.06
C GLN A 108 6.33 6.11 -1.61
N GLY A 109 6.34 5.09 -0.74
CA GLY A 109 6.79 3.74 -1.08
C GLY A 109 8.31 3.61 -1.21
N THR A 110 8.77 2.43 -1.62
CA THR A 110 10.21 2.10 -1.68
C THR A 110 10.92 2.63 -2.93
N ASP A 111 10.19 2.87 -4.01
CA ASP A 111 10.72 3.35 -5.29
C ASP A 111 10.29 4.79 -5.62
N ASN A 112 9.59 5.45 -4.70
CA ASN A 112 9.01 6.79 -4.85
C ASN A 112 7.82 6.91 -5.81
N TYR A 113 7.14 5.81 -6.13
CA TYR A 113 5.94 5.80 -6.98
C TYR A 113 4.68 5.33 -6.25
N GLY A 114 4.66 5.38 -4.91
CA GLY A 114 3.53 4.88 -4.11
C GLY A 114 3.60 3.39 -3.77
N ASN A 115 4.65 2.68 -4.23
CA ASN A 115 4.80 1.24 -4.02
C ASN A 115 5.32 0.92 -2.62
N VAL A 116 4.39 0.80 -1.67
CA VAL A 116 4.66 0.38 -0.30
C VAL A 116 4.99 -1.12 -0.27
N GLN A 117 6.09 -1.48 0.39
CA GLN A 117 6.49 -2.87 0.55
C GLN A 117 5.60 -3.57 1.59
N PHE A 118 4.88 -4.60 1.16
CA PHE A 118 4.13 -5.48 2.06
C PHE A 118 4.86 -6.81 2.27
N THR A 119 4.95 -7.23 3.53
CA THR A 119 5.40 -8.55 3.95
C THR A 119 4.36 -9.17 4.89
N GLY A 120 4.44 -10.48 5.13
CA GLY A 120 3.49 -11.19 5.99
C GLY A 120 4.17 -11.89 7.16
N TYR A 121 3.51 -11.87 8.30
CA TYR A 121 3.81 -12.75 9.43
C TYR A 121 2.51 -13.36 9.95
N TYR A 122 2.60 -14.50 10.61
CA TYR A 122 1.48 -15.16 11.27
C TYR A 122 1.97 -15.86 12.53
N THR A 123 1.06 -16.20 13.45
CA THR A 123 1.39 -17.01 14.62
C THR A 123 1.34 -18.49 14.21
N PRO A 124 2.49 -19.19 14.12
CA PRO A 124 2.48 -20.59 13.73
C PRO A 124 1.85 -21.45 14.82
N VAL A 125 1.13 -22.49 14.39
CA VAL A 125 0.62 -23.51 15.30
C VAL A 125 1.57 -24.71 15.21
N VAL A 126 2.42 -24.86 16.23
CA VAL A 126 3.34 -26.01 16.32
C VAL A 126 2.54 -27.25 16.68
N GLN A 127 2.58 -28.26 15.81
CA GLN A 127 1.98 -29.55 16.09
C GLN A 127 2.97 -30.40 16.90
N ALA A 128 2.54 -30.83 18.09
CA ALA A 128 3.36 -31.64 18.99
C ALA A 128 2.52 -32.71 19.70
N ARG A 129 3.18 -33.64 20.39
CA ARG A 129 2.57 -34.64 21.27
C ARG A 129 3.30 -34.66 22.61
N HIS A 130 2.61 -35.09 23.66
CA HIS A 130 3.22 -35.22 25.00
C HIS A 130 4.26 -36.36 25.07
N THR A 131 4.11 -37.40 24.25
CA THR A 131 5.01 -38.54 24.15
C THR A 131 5.32 -38.85 22.68
N ARG A 132 6.51 -39.41 22.43
CA ARG A 132 7.01 -39.72 21.09
C ARG A 132 6.10 -40.75 20.39
N GLN A 133 5.57 -40.40 19.23
CA GLN A 133 4.75 -41.26 18.38
C GLN A 133 4.71 -40.77 16.93
N GLY A 134 5.05 -41.65 15.98
CA GLY A 134 5.06 -41.31 14.56
C GLY A 134 6.02 -40.15 14.25
N GLU A 135 5.50 -39.10 13.60
CA GLU A 135 6.24 -37.87 13.24
C GLU A 135 6.42 -36.88 14.41
N PHE A 136 5.93 -37.18 15.62
CA PHE A 136 5.86 -36.26 16.76
C PHE A 136 6.59 -36.77 18.00
#